data_AF-A0AA44IBH7-F1
#
_entry.id   AF-A0AA44IBH7-F1
#
_cell.length_a   1.000
_cell.length_b   1.000
_cell.length_c   1.000
_cell.angle_alpha   90.00
_cell.angle_beta   90.00
_cell.angle_gamma   90.00
#
_symmetry.space_group_name_H-M   'P 1'
#
loop_
_entity.id
_entity.type
_entity.pdbx_description
1 polymer ?
#
loop_
_entity_poly.entity_id
_entity_poly.type
_entity_poly.pdbx_seq_one_letter_code
_entity_poly.pdbx_strand_id
1 'polypeptide(L)' 'MLVLPDREAAEEAAEALADRYGLDEAPQPVRDALAGEDDAEDAQWLLLIEDPDGRLSAARLDDFAAEWDGWREEP' A
#
# COMPACT_ATOMS: atom_id res chain seq x y z
N MET A 1 7.05 1.50 -0.73
CA MET A 1 5.92 0.62 -1.06
C MET A 1 5.17 0.30 0.24
N LEU A 2 3.86 0.13 0.21
CA LEU A 2 3.12 -0.43 1.35
C LEU A 2 2.70 -1.86 1.01
N VAL A 3 2.71 -2.74 1.99
CA VAL A 3 2.20 -4.11 1.90
C VAL A 3 0.98 -4.21 2.79
N LEU A 4 -0.10 -4.76 2.24
CA LEU A 4 -1.42 -4.81 2.85
C LEU A 4 -1.97 -6.24 2.81
N PRO A 5 -2.77 -6.62 3.83
CA PRO A 5 -3.18 -8.00 4.03
C PRO A 5 -4.14 -8.49 2.94
N ASP A 6 -5.01 -7.60 2.45
CA ASP A 6 -6.09 -7.95 1.56
C ASP A 6 -6.32 -6.87 0.50
N ARG A 7 -7.01 -7.26 -0.56
CA ARG A 7 -7.38 -6.37 -1.66
C ARG A 7 -8.21 -5.18 -1.19
N GLU A 8 -9.20 -5.44 -0.36
CA GLU A 8 -10.12 -4.41 0.13
C GLU A 8 -9.35 -3.36 0.94
N ALA A 9 -8.45 -3.80 1.83
CA ALA A 9 -7.56 -2.90 2.56
C ALA A 9 -6.69 -2.09 1.60
N ALA A 10 -6.19 -2.68 0.51
CA ALA A 10 -5.39 -1.98 -0.49
C ALA A 10 -6.17 -0.95 -1.32
N GLU A 11 -7.40 -1.26 -1.72
CA GLU A 11 -8.26 -0.32 -2.44
C GLU A 11 -8.67 0.86 -1.54
N GLU A 12 -9.10 0.59 -0.31
CA GLU A 12 -9.50 1.64 0.64
C GLU A 12 -8.30 2.50 1.10
N ALA A 13 -7.15 1.87 1.36
CA ALA A 13 -5.93 2.59 1.71
C ALA A 13 -5.44 3.48 0.57
N ALA A 14 -5.61 3.07 -0.69
CA ALA A 14 -5.25 3.90 -1.84
C ALA A 14 -6.04 5.21 -1.87
N GLU A 15 -7.36 5.12 -1.71
CA GLU A 15 -8.23 6.30 -1.70
C GLU A 15 -7.94 7.18 -0.48
N ALA A 16 -7.80 6.57 0.70
CA ALA A 16 -7.48 7.30 1.93
C ALA A 16 -6.11 8.00 1.87
N LEU A 17 -5.11 7.38 1.23
CA LEU A 17 -3.79 7.99 1.03
C LEU A 17 -3.92 9.22 0.12
N ALA A 18 -4.66 9.11 -0.98
CA ALA A 18 -4.85 10.21 -1.91
C ALA A 18 -5.56 11.41 -1.25
N ASP A 19 -6.64 11.15 -0.50
CA ASP A 19 -7.41 12.18 0.21
C ASP A 19 -6.57 12.85 1.31
N ARG A 20 -5.90 12.06 2.15
CA ARG A 20 -5.16 12.55 3.33
C ARG A 20 -3.90 13.31 2.95
N TYR A 21 -3.23 12.91 1.87
CA TYR A 21 -1.95 13.48 1.44
C TYR A 21 -2.05 14.36 0.20
N GLY A 22 -3.25 14.48 -0.39
CA GLY A 22 -3.50 15.33 -1.55
C GLY A 22 -2.70 14.89 -2.78
N LEU A 23 -2.67 13.58 -3.05
CA LEU A 23 -2.07 13.04 -4.26
C LEU A 23 -2.99 13.36 -5.46
N ASP A 24 -2.39 13.67 -6.61
CA ASP A 24 -3.15 13.95 -7.85
C ASP A 24 -3.92 12.70 -8.32
N GLU A 25 -3.38 11.51 -8.06
CA GLU A 25 -4.01 10.23 -8.37
C GLU A 25 -3.82 9.26 -7.20
N ALA A 26 -4.83 8.41 -6.97
CA ALA A 26 -4.73 7.35 -5.99
C ALA A 26 -3.74 6.27 -6.46
N PRO A 27 -2.81 5.84 -5.60
CA PRO A 27 -1.86 4.80 -5.97
C PRO A 27 -2.57 3.51 -6.35
N GLN A 28 -2.06 2.82 -7.39
CA GLN A 28 -2.69 1.58 -7.83
C GLN A 28 -2.29 0.41 -6.93
N PRO A 29 -3.26 -0.37 -6.41
CA PRO A 29 -2.98 -1.61 -5.71
C PRO A 29 -2.52 -2.68 -6.72
N VAL A 30 -1.35 -3.26 -6.45
CA VAL A 30 -0.73 -4.31 -7.25
C VAL A 30 -0.73 -5.59 -6.43
N ARG A 31 -1.25 -6.68 -6.99
CA ARG A 31 -1.17 -7.99 -6.34
C ARG A 31 0.24 -8.57 -6.53
N ASP A 32 0.95 -8.84 -5.44
CA ASP A 32 2.14 -9.68 -5.46
C ASP A 32 1.71 -11.14 -5.25
N ALA A 33 1.86 -11.93 -6.30
CA ALA A 33 1.69 -13.37 -6.20
C ALA A 33 3.03 -13.95 -5.73
N LEU A 34 3.16 -14.24 -4.43
CA LEU A 34 4.22 -15.10 -3.94
C LEU A 34 4.24 -16.35 -4.82
N ALA A 35 5.32 -16.52 -5.56
CA ALA A 35 5.44 -17.57 -6.55
C ALA A 35 5.57 -18.92 -5.83
N GLY A 36 4.45 -19.60 -5.56
CA GLY A 36 4.47 -21.01 -5.18
C GLY A 36 3.34 -21.45 -4.26
N GLU A 37 2.50 -22.33 -4.82
CA GLU A 37 1.69 -23.35 -4.13
C GLU A 37 0.32 -22.90 -3.55
N ASP A 38 -0.63 -22.74 -4.47
CA ASP A 38 -2.00 -23.32 -4.42
C ASP A 38 -2.94 -23.08 -3.21
N ASP A 39 -2.77 -22.00 -2.44
CA ASP A 39 -3.90 -21.43 -1.69
C ASP A 39 -4.10 -19.96 -2.10
N ALA A 40 -5.30 -19.66 -2.62
CA ALA A 40 -5.69 -18.32 -3.07
C ALA A 40 -5.80 -17.30 -1.91
N GLU A 41 -5.42 -17.71 -0.70
CA GLU A 41 -5.60 -17.02 0.57
C GLU A 41 -4.34 -16.24 1.02
N ASP A 42 -3.16 -16.44 0.39
CA ASP A 42 -1.88 -15.81 0.83
C ASP A 42 -1.32 -14.79 -0.19
N ALA A 43 -2.20 -14.09 -0.90
CA ALA A 43 -1.77 -13.03 -1.82
C ALA A 43 -1.52 -11.71 -1.07
N GLN A 44 -0.33 -11.15 -1.22
CA GLN A 44 -0.02 -9.84 -0.68
C GLN A 44 -0.43 -8.74 -1.65
N TRP A 45 -0.91 -7.62 -1.13
CA TRP A 45 -1.28 -6.46 -1.94
C TRP A 45 -0.31 -5.31 -1.68
N LEU A 46 0.26 -4.79 -2.75
CA LEU A 46 1.27 -3.75 -2.75
C LEU A 46 0.67 -2.43 -3.18
N LEU A 47 0.96 -1.37 -2.45
CA LEU A 47 0.64 -0.01 -2.84
C LEU A 47 1.91 0.73 -3.24
N LEU A 48 2.01 1.07 -4.53
CA LEU A 48 3.13 1.85 -5.06
C LEU A 48 2.81 3.33 -4.89
N ILE A 49 3.55 3.97 -3.99
CA ILE A 49 3.40 5.40 -3.69
C ILE A 49 4.50 6.16 -4.44
N GLU A 50 4.07 6.97 -5.40
CA GLU A 50 4.94 7.90 -6.11
C GLU A 50 4.89 9.27 -5.43
N ASP A 51 6.04 9.70 -4.87
CA ASP A 51 6.18 10.99 -4.20
C ASP A 51 7.41 11.72 -4.76
N PRO A 52 7.32 12.28 -5.99
CA PRO A 52 8.45 12.94 -6.64
C PRO A 52 8.92 14.19 -5.88
N ASP A 53 8.03 14.79 -5.08
CA ASP A 53 8.33 15.98 -4.27
C ASP A 53 8.92 15.64 -2.89
N GLY A 54 8.99 14.36 -2.50
CA GLY A 54 9.50 13.96 -1.18
C GLY A 54 8.66 14.48 0.00
N ARG A 55 7.36 14.71 -0.19
CA ARG A 55 6.43 15.23 0.82
C ARG A 55 6.05 14.17 1.86
N LEU A 56 6.09 12.90 1.48
CA LEU A 56 5.73 11.76 2.32
C LEU A 56 6.96 11.25 3.07
N SER A 57 6.98 11.44 4.39
CA SER A 57 8.04 10.87 5.22
C SER A 57 7.80 9.38 5.45
N ALA A 58 8.89 8.61 5.51
CA ALA A 58 8.82 7.18 5.80
C ALA A 58 8.03 6.87 7.08
N ALA A 59 8.19 7.67 8.14
CA ALA A 59 7.46 7.51 9.39
C ALA A 59 5.93 7.72 9.25
N ARG A 60 5.48 8.62 8.37
CA ARG A 60 4.05 8.81 8.11
C ARG A 60 3.45 7.65 7.34
N LEU A 61 4.21 7.11 6.39
CA LEU A 61 3.82 5.94 5.63
C LEU A 61 3.78 4.68 6.50
N ASP A 62 4.68 4.57 7.47
CA ASP A 62 4.70 3.49 8.45
C ASP A 62 3.48 3.52 9.37
N ASP A 63 3.18 4.69 9.95
CA ASP A 63 1.98 4.92 10.78
C ASP A 63 0.70 4.63 9.98
N PHE A 64 0.64 5.15 8.75
CA PHE A 64 -0.49 4.90 7.87
C PHE A 64 -0.67 3.41 7.54
N ALA A 65 0.39 2.69 7.20
CA ALA A 65 0.30 1.27 6.89
C ALA A 65 -0.19 0.46 8.10
N ALA A 66 0.26 0.81 9.30
CA ALA A 66 -0.18 0.17 10.54
C ALA A 66 -1.68 0.37 10.83
N GLU A 67 -2.30 1.47 10.36
CA GLU A 67 -3.77 1.66 10.44
C GLU A 67 -4.55 0.61 9.64
N TRP A 68 -3.91 0.02 8.61
CA TRP A 68 -4.49 -0.98 7.70
C TRP A 68 -3.96 -2.40 7.93
N ASP A 69 -3.38 -2.67 9.10
CA ASP A 69 -2.71 -3.95 9.44
C ASP A 69 -1.57 -4.31 8.46
N GLY A 70 -0.99 -3.30 7.81
CA GLY A 70 0.09 -3.43 6.85
C GLY A 70 1.42 -2.90 7.37
N TRP A 71 2.41 -2.91 6.48
CA TRP A 71 3.72 -2.32 6.75
C TRP A 71 4.30 -1.64 5.52
N ARG A 72 5.27 -0.76 5.74
CA ARG A 72 6.02 -0.10 4.66
C ARG A 72 7.23 -0.95 4.29
N GLU A 73 7.37 -1.28 3.01
CA GLU A 73 8.60 -1.82 2.43
C GLU A 73 9.40 -0.78 1.65
N GLU A 74 10.72 -0.91 1.70
CA GLU A 74 11.66 -0.19 0.84
C GLU A 74 11.69 -0.89 -0.53
N PRO A 75 11.44 -0.18 -1.64
CA PRO A 75 11.49 -0.74 -2.98
C PRO A 75 12.93 -1.07 -3.44
#